data_AF-A0A349M6J2-F1
#
_entry.id   AF-A0A349M6J2-F1
#
_cell.length_a   1.000
_cell.length_b   1.000
_cell.length_c   1.000
_cell.angle_alpha   90.00
_cell.angle_beta   90.00
_cell.angle_gamma   90.00
#
_symmetry.space_group_name_H-M   'P 1'
#
loop_
_entity.id
_entity.type
_entity.pdbx_description
1 polymer ?
#
loop_
_entity_poly.entity_id
_entity_poly.type
_entity_poly.pdbx_seq_one_letter_code
_entity_poly.pdbx_strand_id
1 'polypeptide(L)' 'MGRIHLDFQAWAFIRPHLPPPARTGRPRADDRRTIEGILSVLITGWSFQDLPRQYGTPTKRLPTTSPALVFC' A
#
# COMPACT_ATOMS: atom_id res chain seq x y z
N MET A 1 -6.82 18.25 1.50
CA MET A 1 -5.99 17.43 2.41
C MET A 1 -5.04 16.60 1.59
N GLY A 2 -3.74 16.78 1.85
CA GLY A 2 -2.66 16.40 0.95
C GLY A 2 -2.41 14.90 0.93
N ARG A 3 -2.41 14.34 -0.28
CA ARG A 3 -1.97 12.97 -0.54
C ARG A 3 -0.49 12.84 -0.16
N ILE A 4 -0.10 11.78 0.55
CA ILE A 4 1.31 11.45 0.71
C ILE A 4 1.82 10.92 -0.63
N HIS A 5 2.79 11.63 -1.23
CA HIS A 5 3.50 11.17 -2.41
C HIS A 5 4.97 10.99 -2.04
N LEU A 6 5.53 9.82 -2.34
CA LEU A 6 6.95 9.56 -2.12
C LEU A 6 7.73 10.16 -3.29
N ASP A 7 8.60 11.12 -3.04
CA ASP A 7 9.54 11.60 -4.05
C ASP A 7 10.51 10.48 -4.48
N PHE A 8 11.13 10.66 -5.65
CA PHE A 8 12.06 9.65 -6.20
C PHE A 8 13.20 9.30 -5.23
N GLN A 9 13.74 10.29 -4.50
CA GLN A 9 14.79 10.07 -3.52
C GLN A 9 14.31 9.26 -2.32
N ALA A 10 13.13 9.59 -1.77
CA ALA A 10 12.53 8.84 -0.66
C ALA A 10 12.22 7.40 -1.10
N TRP A 11 11.70 7.23 -2.32
CA TRP A 11 11.46 5.90 -2.89
C TRP A 11 12.75 5.11 -3.10
N ALA A 12 13.81 5.74 -3.60
CA ALA A 12 15.10 5.11 -3.83
C ALA A 12 15.74 4.61 -2.51
N PHE A 13 15.49 5.30 -1.39
CA PHE A 13 15.92 4.85 -0.07
C PHE A 13 15.16 3.60 0.39
N ILE A 14 13.85 3.52 0.16
CA ILE A 14 13.01 2.41 0.63
C ILE A 14 13.14 1.17 -0.26
N ARG A 15 13.21 1.35 -1.59
CA ARG A 15 13.29 0.29 -2.60
C ARG A 15 14.27 -0.87 -2.28
N PRO A 16 15.52 -0.63 -1.86
CA PRO A 16 16.47 -1.72 -1.59
C PRO A 16 16.09 -2.59 -0.37
N HIS A 17 15.22 -2.11 0.51
CA HIS A 17 14.77 -2.86 1.68
C HIS A 17 13.56 -3.76 1.41
N LEU A 18 12.96 -3.67 0.22
CA LEU A 18 11.83 -4.53 -0.14
C LEU A 18 12.31 -5.94 -0.45
N PRO A 19 11.61 -6.97 0.05
CA PRO A 19 11.94 -8.36 -0.28
C PRO A 19 11.77 -8.60 -1.78
N PRO A 20 12.51 -9.53 -2.39
CA PRO A 20 12.33 -9.86 -3.80
C PRO A 20 10.89 -10.33 -4.07
N PRO A 21 10.38 -10.14 -5.31
CA PRO A 21 9.07 -10.62 -5.69
C PRO A 21 9.00 -12.14 -5.51
N ALA A 22 7.87 -12.60 -4.97
CA ALA A 22 7.66 -14.03 -4.78
C ALA A 22 7.61 -14.75 -6.13
N ARG A 23 8.24 -15.93 -6.21
CA ARG A 23 8.30 -16.74 -7.44
C ARG A 23 6.97 -17.44 -7.75
N THR A 24 6.08 -17.52 -6.77
CA THR A 24 4.79 -18.21 -6.84
C THR A 24 3.73 -17.37 -6.12
N GLY A 25 2.47 -17.46 -6.57
CA GLY A 25 1.34 -16.77 -5.94
C GLY A 25 0.87 -15.55 -6.73
N ARG A 26 0.08 -14.69 -6.06
CA ARG A 26 -0.47 -13.47 -6.67
C ARG A 26 0.65 -12.43 -6.88
N PRO A 27 0.73 -11.78 -8.05
CA PRO A 27 1.70 -10.70 -8.24
C PRO A 27 1.46 -9.58 -7.23
N ARG A 28 2.53 -9.05 -6.65
CA ARG A 28 2.45 -7.92 -5.72
C ARG A 28 1.86 -6.70 -6.42
N ALA A 29 1.07 -5.92 -5.66
CA ALA A 29 0.69 -4.58 -6.07
C ALA A 29 1.92 -3.67 -6.19
N ASP A 30 1.76 -2.52 -6.84
CA ASP A 30 2.83 -1.51 -6.96
C ASP A 30 3.33 -1.09 -5.56
N ASP A 31 4.55 -1.50 -5.21
CA ASP A 31 5.14 -1.32 -3.88
C ASP A 31 5.16 0.16 -3.45
N ARG A 32 5.34 1.10 -4.40
CA ARG A 32 5.36 2.53 -4.10
C ARG A 32 4.00 3.02 -3.67
N ARG A 33 2.96 2.64 -4.41
CA ARG A 33 1.57 3.01 -4.09
C ARG A 33 1.11 2.36 -2.78
N THR A 34 1.55 1.12 -2.54
CA THR A 34 1.29 0.43 -1.29
C THR A 34 1.83 1.20 -0.09
N ILE A 35 3.09 1.64 -0.16
CA ILE A 35 3.72 2.39 0.93
C ILE A 35 3.09 3.78 1.08
N GLU A 36 2.79 4.48 -0.01
CA GLU A 36 2.04 5.75 0.02
C GLU A 36 0.67 5.60 0.70
N GLY A 37 -0.03 4.50 0.43
CA GLY A 37 -1.30 4.16 1.08
C GLY A 37 -1.14 3.91 2.59
N ILE A 38 -0.14 3.11 2.99
CA ILE A 38 0.16 2.84 4.40
C ILE A 38 0.49 4.14 5.14
N LEU A 39 1.36 4.99 4.57
CA LEU A 39 1.73 6.27 5.16
C LEU A 39 0.53 7.22 5.27
N SER A 40 -0.36 7.20 4.28
CA SER A 40 -1.59 7.99 4.32
C SER A 40 -2.44 7.58 5.53
N VAL A 41 -2.64 6.28 5.79
CA VAL A 41 -3.36 5.80 6.99
C VAL A 41 -2.67 6.22 8.29
N LEU A 42 -1.36 6.00 8.38
CA LEU A 42 -0.62 6.28 9.61
C LEU A 42 -0.57 7.77 9.96
N ILE A 43 -0.54 8.64 8.95
CA ILE A 43 -0.44 10.10 9.15
C ILE A 43 -1.83 10.74 9.31
N THR A 44 -2.83 10.31 8.52
CA THR A 44 -4.18 10.90 8.56
C THR A 44 -5.12 10.21 9.54
N GLY A 45 -4.78 9.00 10.00
CA GLY A 45 -5.64 8.19 10.88
C GLY A 45 -6.85 7.57 10.20
N TRP A 46 -6.94 7.63 8.86
CA TRP A 46 -8.10 7.10 8.11
C TRP A 46 -8.10 5.58 8.06
N SER A 47 -9.30 4.98 7.98
CA SER A 47 -9.42 3.55 7.75
C SER A 47 -8.87 3.17 6.38
N PHE A 48 -8.29 1.97 6.27
CA PHE A 48 -7.90 1.41 4.97
C PHE A 48 -9.08 1.31 3.99
N GLN A 49 -10.32 1.24 4.48
CA GLN A 49 -11.52 1.21 3.64
C GLN A 49 -11.80 2.55 2.97
N ASP A 50 -11.34 3.64 3.56
CA ASP A 50 -11.52 5.01 3.07
C ASP A 50 -10.39 5.43 2.12
N LEU A 51 -9.41 4.53 1.86
CA LEU A 51 -8.37 4.82 0.90
C LEU A 51 -8.96 4.91 -0.51
N PRO A 52 -8.56 5.94 -1.29
CA PRO A 52 -8.98 6.02 -2.68
C PRO A 52 -8.51 4.79 -3.45
N ARG A 53 -9.37 4.31 -4.36
CA ARG A 53 -9.19 3.08 -5.16
C ARG A 53 -7.87 3.00 -5.95
N GLN A 54 -7.17 4.12 -6.10
CA GLN A 54 -5.85 4.20 -6.74
C GLN A 54 -4.75 3.41 -6.01
N TYR A 55 -4.92 3.12 -4.71
CA TYR A 55 -3.97 2.36 -3.90
C TYR A 55 -4.21 0.85 -3.89
N GLY A 56 -5.36 0.39 -4.38
CA GLY A 56 -5.71 -1.02 -4.43
C GLY A 56 -7.20 -1.22 -4.74
N THR A 57 -7.53 -2.35 -5.35
CA THR A 57 -8.93 -2.77 -5.48
C THR A 57 -9.41 -3.30 -4.13
N PRO A 58 -10.53 -2.79 -3.57
CA PRO A 58 -11.10 -3.43 -2.40
C PRO A 58 -11.42 -4.89 -2.76
N THR A 59 -10.72 -5.82 -2.12
CA THR A 59 -10.97 -7.25 -2.28
C THR A 59 -12.43 -7.52 -1.90
N LYS A 60 -13.13 -8.31 -2.73
CA LYS A 60 -14.54 -8.67 -2.52
C LYS A 60 -14.68 -9.30 -1.13
N ARG A 61 -15.38 -8.58 -0.24
CA ARG A 61 -15.94 -8.99 1.06
C ARG A 61 -15.23 -10.17 1.74
N LEU A 62 -14.32 -9.88 2.66
CA LEU A 62 -14.12 -10.72 3.83
C LEU A 62 -14.12 -9.85 5.09
N PRO A 63 -14.69 -10.35 6.20
CA PRO A 63 -14.80 -9.58 7.43
C PRO A 63 -13.42 -9.35 8.05
N THR A 64 -13.10 -8.05 8.16
CA THR A 64 -12.40 -7.38 9.24
C THR A 64 -10.95 -7.78 9.58
N THR A 65 -10.10 -6.74 9.62
CA THR A 65 -8.89 -6.66 10.46
C THR A 65 -7.60 -7.31 9.93
N SER A 66 -7.29 -7.21 8.63
CA SER A 66 -5.90 -7.41 8.17
C SER A 66 -5.45 -6.33 7.19
N PRO A 67 -4.57 -5.39 7.60
CA PRO A 67 -4.06 -4.34 6.72
C PRO A 67 -3.19 -4.88 5.58
N ALA A 68 -2.69 -6.12 5.70
CA ALA A 68 -1.85 -6.76 4.69
C ALA A 68 -2.62 -7.14 3.42
N LEU A 69 -3.95 -7.31 3.50
CA LEU A 69 -4.74 -7.85 2.38
C LEU A 69 -5.28 -6.79 1.41
N VAL A 70 -5.14 -5.51 1.74
CA VAL A 70 -5.51 -4.39 0.85
C VAL A 70 -4.48 -4.21 -0.27
N PHE A 71 -3.24 -4.63 -0.01
CA PHE A 71 -2.10 -4.47 -0.91
C PHE A 71 -1.60 -5.78 -1.54
N CYS A 72 -2.30 -6.89 -1.26
CA CYS A 72 -2.06 -8.21 -1.86
C CYS A 72 -2.83 -8.40 -3.17
#